data_AF-A0A3C1S600-F1
#
_entry.id   AF-A0A3C1S600-F1
#
_cell.length_a   1.000
_cell.length_b   1.000
_cell.length_c   1.000
_cell.angle_alpha   90.00
_cell.angle_beta   90.00
_cell.angle_gamma   90.00
#
_symmetry.space_group_name_H-M   'P 1'
#
loop_
_entity.id
_entity.type
_entity.pdbx_description
1 polymer ?
#
loop_
_entity_poly.entity_id
_entity_poly.type
_entity_poly.pdbx_seq_one_letter_code
_entity_poly.pdbx_strand_id
1 'polypeptide(L)'
;MKFLSFKILVLYILLPPILYVFSLESLQYYLKNKYEREIRKATSCDTCMFDGGLRLKDAIPKKIDSYLKSKVLLSWGLKADVEVRTEKGLILYPEAFGNTDIRESMPDHIKVAAENYELISQGIIVSVDVIADHNKPLSNGILAVYILIFSGLLYFYYRAGVRKAASEEDHKNKEIERLTEHEKALAYEKEKLAAEFSQMKGILETEKLKASKSEDQLIDEIVSLEKKMNENLALQNEQKDEIESLKEQIRLYEKSKIQSKKDFNVAHKRFRNLYKNLIFHDRALAGFSDLPDELKIKGEEVIHQLNDDPDLVAIKRKVFTKKGHQSVLEVVFAYKGRLYFSKTKENRIEILMIGDKNSQNKDLEFINNLT
;
A
#
# COMPACT_ATOMS: atom_id res chain seq x y z
N MET A 1 -41.56 24.16 -5.61
CA MET A 1 -42.71 23.58 -6.35
C MET A 1 -42.67 22.06 -6.52
N LYS A 2 -41.86 21.30 -5.74
CA LYS A 2 -41.77 19.82 -5.88
C LYS A 2 -42.89 19.02 -5.17
N PHE A 3 -43.65 19.63 -4.25
CA PHE A 3 -44.51 18.89 -3.31
C PHE A 3 -46.01 19.06 -3.54
N LEU A 4 -46.42 20.05 -4.32
CA LEU A 4 -47.79 20.17 -4.83
C LEU A 4 -47.73 19.81 -6.30
N SER A 5 -48.07 18.56 -6.63
CA SER A 5 -48.29 18.20 -8.03
C SER A 5 -49.35 19.14 -8.58
N PHE A 6 -49.02 19.84 -9.68
CA PHE A 6 -49.94 20.75 -10.36
C PHE A 6 -51.29 20.08 -10.65
N LYS A 7 -51.28 18.77 -10.89
CA LYS A 7 -52.49 17.94 -11.07
C LYS A 7 -53.40 17.95 -9.84
N ILE A 8 -52.84 17.86 -8.64
CA ILE A 8 -53.59 17.89 -7.38
C ILE A 8 -54.16 19.29 -7.16
N LEU A 9 -53.36 20.34 -7.39
CA LEU A 9 -53.85 21.71 -7.24
C LEU A 9 -55.00 22.04 -8.21
N VAL A 10 -54.89 21.63 -9.47
CA VAL A 10 -55.97 21.78 -10.47
C VAL A 10 -57.21 21.00 -10.06
N LEU A 11 -57.07 19.75 -9.60
CA LEU A 11 -58.19 18.93 -9.14
C LEU A 11 -58.94 19.60 -7.98
N TYR A 12 -58.22 20.09 -6.97
CA TYR A 12 -58.83 20.70 -5.78
C TYR A 12 -59.45 22.08 -6.05
N ILE A 13 -59.08 22.76 -7.14
CA ILE A 13 -59.70 24.03 -7.57
C ILE A 13 -60.94 23.80 -8.43
N LEU A 14 -60.93 22.78 -9.30
CA LEU A 14 -61.99 22.54 -10.28
C LEU A 14 -63.13 21.67 -9.72
N LEU A 15 -62.84 20.82 -8.74
CA LEU A 15 -63.81 19.90 -8.14
C LEU A 15 -64.87 20.58 -7.23
N PRO A 16 -64.56 21.62 -6.42
CA PRO A 16 -65.58 22.31 -5.61
C PRO A 16 -66.71 22.95 -6.44
N PRO A 17 -66.46 23.69 -7.54
CA PRO A 17 -67.53 24.22 -8.40
C PRO A 17 -68.42 23.13 -9.00
N ILE A 18 -67.82 22.02 -9.45
CA ILE A 18 -68.58 20.89 -10.01
C ILE A 18 -69.50 20.28 -8.96
N LEU A 19 -68.95 19.98 -7.77
CA LEU A 19 -69.75 19.44 -6.66
C LEU A 19 -70.83 20.41 -6.20
N TYR A 20 -70.55 21.71 -6.21
CA TYR A 20 -71.54 22.73 -5.87
C TYR A 20 -72.75 22.71 -6.82
N VAL A 21 -72.51 22.70 -8.14
CA VAL A 21 -73.59 22.64 -9.15
C VAL A 21 -74.42 21.36 -8.97
N PHE A 22 -73.75 20.21 -8.86
CA PHE A 22 -74.41 18.93 -8.69
C PHE A 22 -75.25 18.86 -7.40
N SER A 23 -74.71 19.38 -6.29
CA SER A 23 -75.41 19.45 -5.01
C SER A 23 -76.62 20.38 -5.06
N LEU A 24 -76.54 21.49 -5.79
CA LEU A 24 -77.64 22.44 -5.94
C LEU A 24 -78.78 21.88 -6.80
N GLU A 25 -78.47 21.22 -7.91
CA GLU A 25 -79.46 20.53 -8.75
C GLU A 25 -80.13 19.37 -7.98
N SER A 26 -79.33 18.57 -7.27
CA SER A 26 -79.85 17.47 -6.44
C SER A 26 -80.80 17.98 -5.35
N LEU A 27 -80.45 19.11 -4.72
CA LEU A 27 -81.28 19.74 -3.68
C LEU A 27 -82.59 20.29 -4.26
N GLN A 28 -82.54 20.92 -5.44
CA GLN A 28 -83.74 21.40 -6.15
C GLN A 28 -84.68 20.24 -6.48
N TYR A 29 -84.15 19.15 -7.06
CA TYR A 29 -84.94 17.96 -7.40
C TYR A 29 -85.59 17.33 -6.17
N TYR A 30 -84.84 17.21 -5.07
CA TYR A 30 -85.36 16.67 -3.82
C TYR A 30 -86.47 17.55 -3.22
N LEU A 31 -86.28 18.87 -3.22
CA LEU A 31 -87.26 19.81 -2.69
C LEU A 31 -88.52 19.88 -3.57
N LYS A 32 -88.38 19.83 -4.90
CA LYS A 32 -89.49 19.75 -5.85
C LYS A 32 -90.40 18.57 -5.53
N ASN A 33 -89.84 17.36 -5.47
CA ASN A 33 -90.61 16.14 -5.17
C ASN A 33 -91.24 16.18 -3.77
N LYS A 34 -90.55 16.78 -2.79
CA LYS A 34 -91.06 16.90 -1.43
C LYS A 34 -92.23 17.89 -1.35
N TYR A 35 -92.09 19.07 -1.94
CA TYR A 35 -93.12 20.11 -1.92
C TYR A 35 -94.33 19.72 -2.78
N GLU A 36 -94.15 19.11 -3.95
CA GLU A 36 -95.28 18.61 -4.75
C GLU A 36 -96.14 17.62 -3.96
N ARG A 37 -95.49 16.68 -3.25
CA ARG A 37 -96.18 15.69 -2.42
C ARG A 37 -96.86 16.31 -1.19
N GLU A 38 -96.24 17.28 -0.53
CA GLU A 38 -96.83 17.96 0.63
C GLU A 38 -98.00 18.86 0.21
N ILE A 39 -97.90 19.56 -0.91
CA ILE A 39 -98.98 20.41 -1.44
C ILE A 39 -100.14 19.56 -1.97
N ARG A 40 -99.87 18.47 -2.70
CA ARG A 40 -100.91 17.52 -3.15
C ARG A 40 -101.72 16.98 -1.97
N LYS A 41 -101.07 16.64 -0.85
CA LYS A 41 -101.75 16.22 0.38
C LYS A 41 -102.57 17.35 1.03
N ALA A 42 -102.08 18.58 1.02
CA ALA A 42 -102.80 19.73 1.58
C ALA A 42 -104.05 20.10 0.76
N THR A 43 -104.02 19.85 -0.55
CA THR A 43 -105.13 20.08 -1.47
C THR A 43 -106.21 18.99 -1.37
N SER A 44 -105.85 17.75 -1.03
CA SER A 44 -106.81 16.66 -0.78
C SER A 44 -107.43 16.76 0.63
N CYS A 45 -108.44 17.63 0.82
CA CYS A 45 -109.22 17.72 2.06
C CYS A 45 -110.67 17.30 1.80
N ASP A 46 -110.94 16.00 1.90
CA ASP A 46 -112.22 15.39 1.51
C ASP A 46 -113.41 15.86 2.35
N THR A 47 -113.21 16.34 3.58
CA THR A 47 -114.32 16.70 4.48
C THR A 47 -114.67 18.19 4.48
N CYS A 48 -113.74 19.06 4.08
CA CYS A 48 -113.94 20.51 4.13
C CYS A 48 -114.46 21.13 2.83
N MET A 49 -114.54 20.35 1.73
CA MET A 49 -114.91 20.83 0.40
C MET A 49 -116.41 20.72 0.06
N PHE A 50 -117.16 19.82 0.71
CA PHE A 50 -118.55 19.49 0.35
C PHE A 50 -119.63 20.20 1.20
N ASP A 51 -119.25 20.87 2.29
CA ASP A 51 -120.19 21.54 3.21
C ASP A 51 -120.64 22.94 2.71
N GLY A 52 -120.15 23.37 1.55
CA GLY A 52 -120.52 24.65 0.91
C GLY A 52 -120.11 25.92 1.66
N GLY A 53 -119.52 25.81 2.86
CA GLY A 53 -119.17 26.94 3.73
C GLY A 53 -117.97 27.77 3.25
N LEU A 54 -117.15 27.24 2.34
CA LEU A 54 -115.99 27.93 1.76
C LEU A 54 -115.84 27.54 0.29
N ARG A 55 -115.56 28.54 -0.57
CA ARG A 55 -115.25 28.31 -1.99
C ARG A 55 -113.85 27.72 -2.12
N LEU A 56 -113.70 26.74 -3.02
CA LEU A 56 -112.42 26.09 -3.27
C LEU A 56 -111.35 27.08 -3.76
N LYS A 57 -111.78 28.08 -4.53
CA LYS A 57 -110.95 29.18 -5.03
C LYS A 57 -110.35 30.06 -3.91
N ASP A 58 -110.98 30.13 -2.74
CA ASP A 58 -110.52 30.96 -1.62
C ASP A 58 -109.71 30.15 -0.59
N ALA A 59 -110.03 28.85 -0.45
CA ALA A 59 -109.41 27.97 0.54
C ALA A 59 -108.02 27.44 0.11
N ILE A 60 -107.83 27.14 -1.18
CA ILE A 60 -106.57 26.63 -1.72
C ILE A 60 -105.44 27.67 -1.61
N PRO A 61 -105.61 28.93 -2.05
CA PRO A 61 -104.57 29.95 -1.93
C PRO A 61 -104.15 30.21 -0.48
N LYS A 62 -105.12 30.33 0.44
CA LYS A 62 -104.82 30.60 1.86
C LYS A 62 -104.03 29.47 2.53
N LYS A 63 -104.30 28.21 2.18
CA LYS A 63 -103.54 27.05 2.67
C LYS A 63 -102.15 26.97 2.05
N ILE A 64 -102.02 27.21 0.74
CA ILE A 64 -100.72 27.21 0.04
C ILE A 64 -99.84 28.36 0.55
N ASP A 65 -100.36 29.57 0.70
CA ASP A 65 -99.61 30.72 1.20
C ASP A 65 -99.16 30.53 2.66
N SER A 66 -100.00 29.94 3.50
CA SER A 66 -99.63 29.59 4.88
C SER A 66 -98.53 28.53 4.91
N TYR A 67 -98.62 27.53 4.03
CA TYR A 67 -97.60 26.48 3.89
C TYR A 67 -96.26 27.06 3.39
N LEU A 68 -96.27 27.92 2.36
CA LEU A 68 -95.07 28.57 1.84
C LEU A 68 -94.43 29.50 2.88
N LYS A 69 -95.20 30.31 3.62
CA LYS A 69 -94.67 31.18 4.69
C LYS A 69 -94.05 30.40 5.86
N SER A 70 -94.48 29.17 6.10
CA SER A 70 -93.95 28.32 7.19
C SER A 70 -92.54 27.78 6.93
N LYS A 71 -92.05 27.80 5.68
CA LYS A 71 -90.78 27.17 5.31
C LYS A 71 -89.63 28.19 5.28
N VAL A 72 -88.73 28.07 6.24
CA VAL A 72 -87.49 28.87 6.36
C VAL A 72 -86.58 28.77 5.12
N LEU A 73 -86.64 27.65 4.40
CA LEU A 73 -85.87 27.43 3.18
C LEU A 73 -86.23 28.42 2.05
N LEU A 74 -87.49 28.86 1.97
CA LEU A 74 -87.95 29.81 0.96
C LEU A 74 -87.44 31.23 1.24
N SER A 75 -87.27 31.62 2.51
CA SER A 75 -86.67 32.91 2.87
C SER A 75 -85.16 32.95 2.68
N TRP A 76 -84.50 31.80 2.58
CA TRP A 76 -83.05 31.68 2.40
C TRP A 76 -82.60 31.64 0.92
N GLY A 77 -83.54 31.84 -0.01
CA GLY A 77 -83.25 32.00 -1.44
C GLY A 77 -83.78 30.92 -2.38
N LEU A 78 -84.61 30.00 -1.89
CA LEU A 78 -85.38 29.11 -2.75
C LEU A 78 -86.68 29.81 -3.15
N LYS A 79 -86.94 29.91 -4.45
CA LYS A 79 -88.26 30.28 -4.97
C LYS A 79 -89.00 28.99 -5.30
N ALA A 80 -90.22 28.85 -4.80
CA ALA A 80 -91.12 27.78 -5.19
C ALA A 80 -92.27 28.40 -5.96
N ASP A 81 -92.27 28.21 -7.27
CA ASP A 81 -93.38 28.54 -8.14
C ASP A 81 -94.36 27.36 -8.07
N VAL A 82 -95.45 27.57 -7.33
CA VAL A 82 -96.52 26.58 -7.18
C VAL A 82 -97.62 26.94 -8.15
N GLU A 83 -98.02 25.97 -8.95
CA GLU A 83 -99.15 26.10 -9.84
C GLU A 83 -100.12 24.93 -9.64
N VAL A 84 -101.39 25.26 -9.43
CA VAL A 84 -102.45 24.27 -9.26
C VAL A 84 -103.46 24.47 -10.38
N ARG A 85 -103.64 23.45 -11.22
CA ARG A 85 -104.56 23.48 -12.38
C ARG A 85 -105.54 22.30 -12.33
N THR A 86 -106.73 22.49 -12.87
CA THR A 86 -107.64 21.37 -13.18
C THR A 86 -107.23 20.71 -14.51
N GLU A 87 -107.65 19.48 -14.79
CA GLU A 87 -107.33 18.81 -16.07
C GLU A 87 -107.84 19.58 -17.30
N LYS A 88 -108.89 20.41 -17.13
CA LYS A 88 -109.41 21.31 -18.17
C LYS A 88 -108.62 22.62 -18.32
N GLY A 89 -107.53 22.79 -17.60
CA GLY A 89 -106.63 23.95 -17.69
C GLY A 89 -107.05 25.17 -16.86
N LEU A 90 -108.00 25.03 -15.93
CA LEU A 90 -108.38 26.14 -15.04
C LEU A 90 -107.33 26.29 -13.93
N ILE A 91 -106.70 27.47 -13.84
CA ILE A 91 -105.71 27.80 -12.80
C ILE A 91 -106.45 28.12 -11.49
N LEU A 92 -106.15 27.36 -10.44
CA LEU A 92 -106.67 27.55 -9.08
C LEU A 92 -105.68 28.32 -8.19
N TYR A 93 -104.40 28.34 -8.54
CA TYR A 93 -103.34 29.11 -7.88
C TYR A 93 -102.15 29.31 -8.84
N PRO A 94 -101.49 30.47 -8.88
CA PRO A 94 -101.80 31.71 -8.14
C PRO A 94 -103.11 32.36 -8.63
N GLU A 95 -103.70 33.25 -7.82
CA GLU A 95 -104.95 33.94 -8.17
C GLU A 95 -104.80 34.66 -9.52
N ALA A 96 -105.40 34.12 -10.57
CA ALA A 96 -105.44 34.79 -11.86
C ALA A 96 -106.26 36.06 -11.68
N PHE A 97 -105.64 37.23 -11.87
CA PHE A 97 -106.28 38.55 -11.77
C PHE A 97 -107.64 38.53 -12.45
N GLY A 98 -108.68 38.39 -11.63
CA GLY A 98 -110.05 38.14 -12.06
C GLY A 98 -110.97 38.86 -11.10
N ASN A 99 -111.31 40.09 -11.47
CA ASN A 99 -112.35 40.96 -10.92
C ASN A 99 -113.15 40.34 -9.78
N THR A 100 -112.74 40.65 -8.55
CA THR A 100 -113.59 40.44 -7.38
C THR A 100 -114.73 41.44 -7.47
N ASP A 101 -115.83 41.05 -8.11
CA ASP A 101 -117.13 41.67 -7.88
C ASP A 101 -117.47 41.44 -6.41
N ILE A 102 -117.13 42.42 -5.59
CA ILE A 102 -117.57 42.55 -4.21
C ILE A 102 -119.08 42.87 -4.27
N ARG A 103 -119.89 41.82 -4.37
CA ARG A 103 -121.27 41.85 -3.90
C ARG A 103 -121.44 40.74 -2.89
N GLU A 104 -121.35 41.14 -1.63
CA GLU A 104 -121.82 40.40 -0.48
C GLU A 104 -123.29 40.00 -0.70
N SER A 105 -123.49 38.75 -1.07
CA SER A 105 -124.75 38.04 -0.88
C SER A 105 -124.38 36.70 -0.29
N MET A 106 -125.07 36.29 0.78
CA MET A 106 -124.80 35.02 1.46
C MET A 106 -124.61 33.91 0.43
N PRO A 107 -123.48 33.18 0.45
CA PRO A 107 -123.25 32.11 -0.50
C PRO A 107 -124.33 31.04 -0.30
N ASP A 108 -125.08 30.75 -1.36
CA ASP A 108 -125.95 29.59 -1.41
C ASP A 108 -125.06 28.34 -1.31
N HIS A 109 -125.04 27.74 -0.12
CA HIS A 109 -124.16 26.61 0.23
C HIS A 109 -124.28 25.46 -0.77
N ILE A 110 -125.47 25.27 -1.37
CA ILE A 110 -125.71 24.22 -2.37
C ILE A 110 -124.98 24.54 -3.68
N LYS A 111 -124.99 25.80 -4.12
CA LYS A 111 -124.27 26.22 -5.34
C LYS A 111 -122.76 26.16 -5.16
N VAL A 112 -122.26 26.59 -4.00
CA VAL A 112 -120.83 26.52 -3.68
C VAL A 112 -120.35 25.07 -3.59
N ALA A 113 -121.14 24.18 -2.99
CA ALA A 113 -120.82 22.75 -2.94
C ALA A 113 -120.84 22.09 -4.33
N ALA A 114 -121.79 22.45 -5.20
CA ALA A 114 -121.87 21.95 -6.57
C ALA A 114 -120.66 22.41 -7.42
N GLU A 115 -120.29 23.69 -7.33
CA GLU A 115 -119.10 24.24 -8.00
C GLU A 115 -117.81 23.57 -7.50
N ASN A 116 -117.68 23.36 -6.19
CA ASN A 116 -116.55 22.65 -5.60
C ASN A 116 -116.48 21.19 -6.09
N TYR A 117 -117.61 20.49 -6.17
CA TYR A 117 -117.69 19.11 -6.66
C TYR A 117 -117.31 19.01 -8.14
N GLU A 118 -117.75 19.96 -8.97
CA GLU A 118 -117.39 20.01 -10.38
C GLU A 118 -115.88 20.23 -10.58
N LEU A 119 -115.25 21.08 -9.76
CA LEU A 119 -113.80 21.32 -9.81
C LEU A 119 -112.97 20.11 -9.36
N ILE A 120 -113.44 19.36 -8.37
CA ILE A 120 -112.72 18.17 -7.84
C ILE A 120 -112.85 16.97 -8.78
N SER A 121 -114.05 16.74 -9.34
CA SER A 121 -114.31 15.64 -10.28
C SER A 121 -113.51 15.78 -11.59
N GLN A 122 -113.04 16.98 -11.91
CA GLN A 122 -112.16 17.26 -13.05
C GLN A 122 -110.69 16.91 -12.82
N GLY A 123 -110.30 16.45 -11.62
CA GLY A 123 -108.91 16.14 -11.29
C GLY A 123 -108.06 17.39 -11.06
N ILE A 124 -107.28 17.39 -9.97
CA ILE A 124 -106.39 18.49 -9.61
C ILE A 124 -104.95 18.07 -9.88
N ILE A 125 -104.31 18.77 -10.81
CA ILE A 125 -102.88 18.64 -11.13
C ILE A 125 -102.11 19.71 -10.35
N VAL A 126 -101.16 19.28 -9.54
CA VAL A 126 -100.26 20.15 -8.79
C VAL A 126 -98.89 20.08 -9.43
N SER A 127 -98.39 21.20 -9.95
CA SER A 127 -97.02 21.35 -10.43
C SER A 127 -96.28 22.33 -9.51
N VAL A 128 -95.12 21.90 -9.03
CA VAL A 128 -94.25 22.74 -8.21
C VAL A 128 -92.88 22.81 -8.88
N ASP A 129 -92.44 24.01 -9.19
CA ASP A 129 -91.08 24.26 -9.65
C ASP A 129 -90.29 24.98 -8.56
N VAL A 130 -89.15 24.43 -8.21
CA VAL A 130 -88.27 24.98 -7.17
C VAL A 130 -86.99 25.47 -7.84
N ILE A 131 -86.85 26.79 -7.91
CA ILE A 131 -85.67 27.45 -8.46
C ILE A 131 -84.86 27.98 -7.28
N ALA A 132 -83.65 27.45 -7.10
CA ALA A 132 -82.70 28.06 -6.16
C ALA A 132 -82.03 29.25 -6.86
N ASP A 133 -82.25 30.46 -6.37
CA ASP A 133 -81.56 31.63 -6.89
C ASP A 133 -80.06 31.52 -6.57
N HIS A 134 -79.24 31.76 -7.58
CA HIS A 134 -77.81 31.92 -7.42
C HIS A 134 -77.54 33.22 -6.63
N ASN A 135 -76.50 33.24 -5.79
CA ASN A 135 -76.11 34.40 -4.98
C ASN A 135 -77.05 34.74 -3.80
N LYS A 136 -77.77 33.74 -3.29
CA LYS A 136 -78.54 33.82 -2.04
C LYS A 136 -77.81 33.10 -0.90
N PRO A 137 -78.14 33.36 0.39
CA PRO A 137 -77.36 32.83 1.52
C PRO A 137 -77.25 31.30 1.52
N LEU A 138 -78.26 30.57 1.04
CA LEU A 138 -78.19 29.11 0.91
C LEU A 138 -77.12 28.67 -0.11
N SER A 139 -77.15 29.23 -1.31
CA SER A 139 -76.21 28.93 -2.40
C SER A 139 -74.78 29.33 -2.00
N ASN A 140 -74.59 30.53 -1.47
CA ASN A 140 -73.28 31.02 -1.02
C ASN A 140 -72.77 30.22 0.19
N GLY A 141 -73.64 29.77 1.09
CA GLY A 141 -73.29 28.93 2.23
C GLY A 141 -72.76 27.56 1.82
N ILE A 142 -73.44 26.89 0.88
CA ILE A 142 -72.99 25.60 0.33
C ILE A 142 -71.63 25.75 -0.35
N LEU A 143 -71.46 26.80 -1.16
CA LEU A 143 -70.18 27.08 -1.82
C LEU A 143 -69.06 27.34 -0.81
N ALA A 144 -69.30 28.14 0.21
CA ALA A 144 -68.32 28.45 1.25
C ALA A 144 -67.88 27.19 2.02
N VAL A 145 -68.82 26.29 2.35
CA VAL A 145 -68.50 25.01 3.01
C VAL A 145 -67.56 24.17 2.13
N TYR A 146 -67.85 24.04 0.83
CA TYR A 146 -66.95 23.33 -0.07
C TYR A 146 -65.58 23.98 -0.17
N ILE A 147 -65.50 25.31 -0.35
CA ILE A 147 -64.22 26.02 -0.41
C ILE A 147 -63.39 25.78 0.85
N LEU A 148 -64.01 25.83 2.04
CA LEU A 148 -63.31 25.60 3.31
C LEU A 148 -62.80 24.16 3.43
N ILE A 149 -63.61 23.16 3.06
CA ILE A 149 -63.20 21.74 3.10
C ILE A 149 -62.02 21.50 2.16
N PHE A 150 -62.12 21.93 0.91
CA PHE A 150 -61.07 21.70 -0.09
C PHE A 150 -59.79 22.49 0.22
N SER A 151 -59.92 23.73 0.73
CA SER A 151 -58.78 24.53 1.21
C SER A 151 -58.08 23.87 2.40
N GLY A 152 -58.85 23.37 3.38
CA GLY A 152 -58.31 22.64 4.53
C GLY A 152 -57.57 21.36 4.16
N LEU A 153 -58.13 20.58 3.22
CA LEU A 153 -57.46 19.38 2.69
C LEU A 153 -56.16 19.71 1.97
N LEU A 154 -56.15 20.76 1.14
CA LEU A 154 -54.95 21.21 0.43
C LEU A 154 -53.87 21.68 1.42
N TYR A 155 -54.27 22.43 2.45
CA TYR A 155 -53.36 22.86 3.51
C TYR A 155 -52.74 21.67 4.25
N PHE A 156 -53.54 20.67 4.62
CA PHE A 156 -53.05 19.46 5.28
C PHE A 156 -52.06 18.69 4.40
N TYR A 157 -52.40 18.50 3.12
CA TYR A 157 -51.53 17.84 2.15
C TYR A 157 -50.20 18.59 1.96
N TYR A 158 -50.27 19.92 1.81
CA TYR A 158 -49.08 20.76 1.71
C TYR A 158 -48.19 20.64 2.95
N ARG A 159 -48.78 20.72 4.15
CA ARG A 159 -48.04 20.60 5.42
C ARG A 159 -47.39 19.23 5.57
N ALA A 160 -48.07 18.16 5.16
CA ALA A 160 -47.51 16.81 5.16
C ALA A 160 -46.34 16.68 4.15
N GLY A 161 -46.50 17.23 2.95
CA GLY A 161 -45.46 17.24 1.92
C GLY A 161 -44.19 17.98 2.35
N VAL A 162 -44.33 19.15 2.98
CA VAL A 162 -43.19 19.93 3.50
C VAL A 162 -42.45 19.19 4.61
N ARG A 163 -43.15 18.53 5.54
CA ARG A 163 -42.50 17.74 6.59
C ARG A 163 -41.70 16.56 6.02
N LYS A 164 -42.27 15.86 5.04
CA LYS A 164 -41.57 14.76 4.37
C LYS A 164 -40.32 15.25 3.65
N ALA A 165 -40.43 16.38 2.94
CA ALA A 165 -39.31 17.03 2.27
C ALA A 165 -38.17 17.35 3.24
N ALA A 166 -38.50 17.99 4.37
CA ALA A 166 -37.52 18.33 5.39
C ALA A 166 -36.82 17.07 5.92
N SER A 167 -37.55 15.98 6.17
CA SER A 167 -36.93 14.73 6.61
C SER A 167 -36.02 14.11 5.54
N GLU A 168 -36.41 14.14 4.27
CA GLU A 168 -35.56 13.65 3.17
C GLU A 168 -34.30 14.49 2.98
N GLU A 169 -34.41 15.81 3.18
CA GLU A 169 -33.29 16.74 3.13
C GLU A 169 -32.32 16.52 4.31
N ASP A 170 -32.84 16.34 5.52
CA ASP A 170 -32.04 15.98 6.71
C ASP A 170 -31.31 14.65 6.51
N HIS A 171 -31.97 13.64 5.95
CA HIS A 171 -31.34 12.36 5.62
C HIS A 171 -30.22 12.52 4.60
N LYS A 172 -30.42 13.32 3.54
CA LYS A 172 -29.39 13.59 2.54
C LYS A 172 -28.21 14.35 3.14
N ASN A 173 -28.48 15.35 3.98
CA ASN A 173 -27.44 16.12 4.64
C ASN A 173 -26.59 15.26 5.57
N LYS A 174 -27.21 14.35 6.33
CA LYS A 174 -26.49 13.36 7.16
C LYS A 174 -25.63 12.41 6.33
N GLU A 175 -26.13 11.96 5.17
CA GLU A 175 -25.34 11.09 4.30
C GLU A 175 -24.17 11.86 3.67
N ILE A 176 -24.37 13.11 3.26
CA ILE A 176 -23.30 13.98 2.78
C ILE A 176 -22.25 14.19 3.87
N GLU A 177 -22.67 14.47 5.10
CA GLU A 177 -21.76 14.64 6.25
C GLU A 177 -20.93 13.37 6.48
N ARG A 178 -21.58 12.21 6.54
CA ARG A 178 -20.91 10.90 6.67
C ARG A 178 -19.91 10.64 5.54
N LEU A 179 -20.30 10.91 4.30
CA LEU A 179 -19.42 10.74 3.14
C LEU A 179 -18.22 11.69 3.22
N THR A 180 -18.44 12.94 3.63
CA THR A 180 -17.39 13.95 3.80
C THR A 180 -16.40 13.54 4.90
N GLU A 181 -16.88 12.95 6.00
CA GLU A 181 -16.02 12.40 7.05
C GLU A 181 -15.17 11.22 6.55
N HIS A 182 -15.76 10.30 5.78
CA HIS A 182 -15.03 9.20 5.16
C HIS A 182 -13.98 9.69 4.15
N GLU A 183 -14.29 10.71 3.33
CA GLU A 183 -13.31 11.31 2.42
C GLU A 183 -12.14 11.93 3.17
N LYS A 184 -12.39 12.64 4.28
CA LYS A 184 -11.34 13.20 5.14
C LYS A 184 -10.46 12.11 5.77
N ALA A 185 -11.07 11.05 6.30
CA ALA A 185 -10.33 9.93 6.88
C ALA A 185 -9.44 9.25 5.83
N LEU A 186 -9.97 9.03 4.63
CA LEU A 186 -9.22 8.46 3.51
C LEU A 186 -8.08 9.38 3.05
N ALA A 187 -8.30 10.69 3.03
CA ALA A 187 -7.26 11.66 2.70
C ALA A 187 -6.11 11.62 3.72
N TYR A 188 -6.44 11.56 5.01
CA TYR A 188 -5.46 11.41 6.08
C TYR A 188 -4.67 10.11 5.97
N GLU A 189 -5.34 8.99 5.67
CA GLU A 189 -4.68 7.69 5.49
C GLU A 189 -3.74 7.70 4.27
N LYS A 190 -4.16 8.33 3.16
CA LYS A 190 -3.29 8.52 1.98
C LYS A 190 -2.06 9.35 2.30
N GLU A 191 -2.21 10.44 3.06
CA GLU A 191 -1.08 11.29 3.46
C GLU A 191 -0.11 10.51 4.36
N LYS A 192 -0.62 9.78 5.35
CA LYS A 192 0.18 8.91 6.21
C LYS A 192 0.95 7.86 5.42
N LEU A 193 0.27 7.17 4.49
CA LEU A 193 0.90 6.14 3.67
C LEU A 193 1.96 6.72 2.73
N ALA A 194 1.72 7.92 2.19
CA ALA A 194 2.72 8.63 1.38
C ALA A 194 3.96 9.02 2.19
N ALA A 195 3.78 9.44 3.45
CA ALA A 195 4.87 9.73 4.36
C ALA A 195 5.68 8.46 4.70
N GLU A 196 5.02 7.36 5.04
CA GLU A 196 5.64 6.06 5.30
C GLU A 196 6.42 5.55 4.08
N PHE A 197 5.84 5.69 2.88
CA PHE A 197 6.51 5.31 1.63
C PHE A 197 7.77 6.14 1.37
N SER A 198 7.70 7.45 1.59
CA SER A 198 8.85 8.35 1.44
C SER A 198 9.97 7.98 2.43
N GLN A 199 9.62 7.70 3.69
CA GLN A 199 10.56 7.25 4.71
C GLN A 199 11.21 5.92 4.33
N MET A 200 10.42 4.94 3.91
CA MET A 200 10.91 3.63 3.49
C MET A 200 11.87 3.74 2.30
N LYS A 201 11.53 4.58 1.31
CA LYS A 201 12.40 4.88 0.18
C LYS A 201 13.72 5.51 0.63
N GLY A 202 13.68 6.45 1.58
CA GLY A 202 14.88 7.06 2.16
C GLY A 202 15.78 6.02 2.85
N ILE A 203 15.19 5.14 3.67
CA ILE A 203 15.93 4.04 4.32
C ILE A 203 16.58 3.14 3.27
N LEU A 204 15.83 2.72 2.26
CA LEU A 204 16.35 1.85 1.19
C LEU A 204 17.53 2.47 0.43
N GLU A 205 17.46 3.75 0.11
CA GLU A 205 18.58 4.48 -0.52
C GLU A 205 19.80 4.54 0.40
N THR A 206 19.61 4.80 1.69
CA THR A 206 20.74 4.80 2.65
C THR A 206 21.36 3.43 2.81
N GLU A 207 20.57 2.36 2.84
CA GLU A 207 21.08 0.99 2.92
C GLU A 207 21.80 0.57 1.64
N LYS A 208 21.30 0.97 0.46
CA LYS A 208 22.02 0.80 -0.81
C LYS A 208 23.37 1.49 -0.80
N LEU A 209 23.44 2.74 -0.34
CA LEU A 209 24.69 3.48 -0.24
C LEU A 209 25.67 2.84 0.74
N LYS A 210 25.19 2.31 1.89
CA LYS A 210 26.02 1.57 2.83
C LYS A 210 26.54 0.26 2.23
N ALA A 211 25.67 -0.49 1.56
CA ALA A 211 26.04 -1.74 0.90
C ALA A 211 27.11 -1.50 -0.18
N SER A 212 26.92 -0.47 -1.03
CA SER A 212 27.92 -0.07 -2.04
C SER A 212 29.25 0.33 -1.41
N LYS A 213 29.25 1.13 -0.34
CA LYS A 213 30.49 1.49 0.38
C LYS A 213 31.17 0.28 1.02
N SER A 214 30.40 -0.65 1.55
CA SER A 214 30.93 -1.89 2.11
C SER A 214 31.51 -2.79 1.04
N GLU A 215 30.89 -2.86 -0.14
CA GLU A 215 31.40 -3.58 -1.30
C GLU A 215 32.73 -2.98 -1.77
N ASP A 216 32.83 -1.64 -1.89
CA ASP A 216 34.07 -0.95 -2.24
C ASP A 216 35.20 -1.26 -1.24
N GLN A 217 34.89 -1.26 0.06
CA GLN A 217 35.86 -1.62 1.11
C GLN A 217 36.35 -3.07 1.00
N LEU A 218 35.45 -4.01 0.67
CA LEU A 218 35.82 -5.41 0.45
C LEU A 218 36.69 -5.56 -0.80
N ILE A 219 36.41 -4.80 -1.86
CA ILE A 219 37.24 -4.77 -3.07
C ILE A 219 38.64 -4.25 -2.74
N ASP A 220 38.75 -3.15 -2.00
CA ASP A 220 40.04 -2.60 -1.56
C ASP A 220 40.84 -3.61 -0.71
N GLU A 221 40.15 -4.34 0.20
CA GLU A 221 40.77 -5.40 0.98
C GLU A 221 41.29 -6.53 0.09
N ILE A 222 40.49 -7.00 -0.88
CA ILE A 222 40.89 -8.02 -1.86
C ILE A 222 42.13 -7.57 -2.64
N VAL A 223 42.15 -6.35 -3.15
CA VAL A 223 43.32 -5.80 -3.88
C VAL A 223 44.55 -5.76 -2.98
N SER A 224 44.40 -5.37 -1.71
CA SER A 224 45.50 -5.35 -0.75
C SER A 224 46.05 -6.75 -0.43
N LEU A 225 45.16 -7.74 -0.31
CA LEU A 225 45.50 -9.13 -0.07
C LEU A 225 46.17 -9.75 -1.29
N GLU A 226 45.67 -9.46 -2.50
CA GLU A 226 46.28 -9.90 -3.75
C GLU A 226 47.70 -9.34 -3.91
N LYS A 227 47.92 -8.06 -3.56
CA LYS A 227 49.25 -7.46 -3.54
C LYS A 227 50.18 -8.16 -2.55
N LYS A 228 49.75 -8.37 -1.30
CA LYS A 228 50.54 -9.09 -0.28
C LYS A 228 50.84 -10.53 -0.69
N MET A 229 49.88 -11.20 -1.34
CA MET A 229 50.05 -12.56 -1.85
C MET A 229 51.12 -12.58 -2.94
N ASN A 230 51.07 -11.66 -3.90
CA ASN A 230 52.07 -11.54 -4.96
C ASN A 230 53.47 -11.22 -4.42
N GLU A 231 53.58 -10.32 -3.43
CA GLU A 231 54.84 -10.04 -2.72
C GLU A 231 55.39 -11.28 -2.02
N ASN A 232 54.55 -12.04 -1.31
CA ASN A 232 54.96 -13.30 -0.68
C ASN A 232 55.39 -14.35 -1.70
N LEU A 233 54.68 -14.45 -2.83
CA LEU A 233 54.98 -15.41 -3.88
C LEU A 233 56.34 -15.07 -4.54
N ALA A 234 56.62 -13.79 -4.76
CA ALA A 234 57.93 -13.32 -5.22
C ALA A 234 59.05 -13.67 -4.23
N LEU A 235 58.84 -13.39 -2.93
CA LEU A 235 59.81 -13.74 -1.89
C LEU A 235 60.05 -15.26 -1.79
N GLN A 236 59.00 -16.06 -1.90
CA GLN A 236 59.13 -17.52 -1.90
C GLN A 236 59.92 -18.03 -3.11
N ASN A 237 59.75 -17.43 -4.28
CA ASN A 237 60.52 -17.79 -5.46
C ASN A 237 62.00 -17.41 -5.30
N GLU A 238 62.29 -16.21 -4.80
CA GLU A 238 63.67 -15.78 -4.50
C GLU A 238 64.35 -16.72 -3.50
N GLN A 239 63.64 -17.10 -2.43
CA GLN A 239 64.14 -18.08 -1.45
C GLN A 239 64.38 -19.46 -2.07
N LYS A 240 63.51 -19.91 -2.99
CA LYS A 240 63.72 -21.19 -3.69
C LYS A 240 64.97 -21.14 -4.57
N ASP A 241 65.16 -20.05 -5.30
CA ASP A 241 66.33 -19.84 -6.16
C ASP A 241 67.62 -19.79 -5.32
N GLU A 242 67.59 -19.12 -4.16
CA GLU A 242 68.71 -19.09 -3.21
C GLU A 242 69.01 -20.50 -2.65
N ILE A 243 67.97 -21.26 -2.25
CA ILE A 243 68.13 -22.64 -1.79
C ILE A 243 68.75 -23.51 -2.89
N GLU A 244 68.36 -23.33 -4.15
CA GLU A 244 68.92 -24.08 -5.27
C GLU A 244 70.40 -23.72 -5.50
N SER A 245 70.74 -22.43 -5.47
CA SER A 245 72.13 -21.95 -5.54
C SER A 245 73.00 -22.51 -4.41
N LEU A 246 72.51 -22.46 -3.17
CA LEU A 246 73.23 -23.00 -2.01
C LEU A 246 73.40 -24.51 -2.09
N LYS A 247 72.38 -25.26 -2.56
CA LYS A 247 72.50 -26.71 -2.79
C LYS A 247 73.58 -27.02 -3.81
N GLU A 248 73.68 -26.24 -4.88
CA GLU A 248 74.71 -26.45 -5.90
C GLU A 248 76.11 -26.12 -5.36
N GLN A 249 76.26 -25.04 -4.58
CA GLN A 249 77.50 -24.75 -3.87
C GLN A 249 77.92 -25.90 -2.94
N ILE A 250 76.99 -26.44 -2.15
CA ILE A 250 77.25 -27.58 -1.26
C ILE A 250 77.73 -28.80 -2.07
N ARG A 251 77.08 -29.12 -3.20
CA ARG A 251 77.51 -30.23 -4.07
C ARG A 251 78.93 -30.06 -4.58
N LEU A 252 79.30 -28.85 -5.01
CA LEU A 252 80.66 -28.55 -5.48
C LEU A 252 81.69 -28.73 -4.35
N TYR A 253 81.38 -28.26 -3.13
CA TYR A 253 82.21 -28.44 -1.95
C TYR A 253 82.34 -29.90 -1.51
N GLU A 254 81.26 -30.69 -1.58
CA GLU A 254 81.32 -32.12 -1.25
C GLU A 254 82.17 -32.90 -2.25
N LYS A 255 82.02 -32.60 -3.55
CA LYS A 255 82.82 -33.23 -4.60
C LYS A 255 84.31 -32.95 -4.44
N SER A 256 84.70 -31.71 -4.11
CA SER A 256 86.10 -31.34 -3.87
C SER A 256 86.68 -32.03 -2.63
N LYS A 257 85.89 -32.17 -1.56
CA LYS A 257 86.30 -32.87 -0.33
C LYS A 257 86.51 -34.37 -0.54
N ILE A 258 85.68 -35.02 -1.36
CA ILE A 258 85.83 -36.44 -1.71
C ILE A 258 87.11 -36.66 -2.52
N GLN A 259 87.41 -35.75 -3.46
CA GLN A 259 88.63 -35.81 -4.27
C GLN A 259 89.90 -35.69 -3.42
N SER A 260 89.97 -34.71 -2.52
CA SER A 260 91.12 -34.53 -1.60
C SER A 260 91.38 -35.76 -0.72
N LYS A 261 90.33 -36.43 -0.20
CA LYS A 261 90.49 -37.69 0.57
C LYS A 261 91.02 -38.85 -0.26
N LYS A 262 90.65 -38.93 -1.55
CA LYS A 262 91.14 -39.96 -2.45
C LYS A 262 92.63 -39.74 -2.76
N ASP A 263 93.01 -38.49 -3.01
CA ASP A 263 94.39 -38.10 -3.32
C ASP A 263 95.32 -38.34 -2.12
N PHE A 264 94.87 -38.07 -0.89
CA PHE A 264 95.57 -38.43 0.35
C PHE A 264 95.88 -39.93 0.45
N ASN A 265 94.89 -40.78 0.22
CA ASN A 265 95.07 -42.24 0.33
C ASN A 265 96.01 -42.81 -0.74
N VAL A 266 95.99 -42.25 -1.95
CA VAL A 266 96.91 -42.63 -3.04
C VAL A 266 98.33 -42.20 -2.69
N ALA A 267 98.52 -40.95 -2.24
CA ALA A 267 99.82 -40.43 -1.81
C ALA A 267 100.39 -41.26 -0.65
N HIS A 268 99.58 -41.57 0.36
CA HIS A 268 99.99 -42.38 1.51
C HIS A 268 100.49 -43.77 1.10
N LYS A 269 99.79 -44.48 0.21
CA LYS A 269 100.23 -45.79 -0.29
C LYS A 269 101.51 -45.70 -1.14
N ARG A 270 101.62 -44.66 -1.99
CA ARG A 270 102.77 -44.45 -2.87
C ARG A 270 104.04 -44.15 -2.07
N PHE A 271 103.98 -43.22 -1.12
CA PHE A 271 105.13 -42.82 -0.31
C PHE A 271 105.64 -43.95 0.57
N ARG A 272 104.75 -44.73 1.17
CA ARG A 272 105.11 -45.90 1.99
C ARG A 272 105.83 -47.00 1.20
N ASN A 273 105.51 -47.17 -0.08
CA ASN A 273 106.11 -48.21 -0.92
C ASN A 273 107.46 -47.79 -1.52
N LEU A 274 107.59 -46.53 -1.95
CA LEU A 274 108.77 -46.04 -2.68
C LEU A 274 109.92 -45.64 -1.75
N TYR A 275 109.64 -44.97 -0.63
CA TYR A 275 110.67 -44.37 0.21
C TYR A 275 110.81 -45.11 1.54
N LYS A 276 111.47 -46.26 1.50
CA LYS A 276 111.61 -47.16 2.66
C LYS A 276 112.52 -46.62 3.76
N ASN A 277 113.39 -45.65 3.44
CA ASN A 277 114.32 -45.03 4.40
C ASN A 277 113.71 -43.81 5.10
N LEU A 278 112.49 -43.41 4.73
CA LEU A 278 111.79 -42.24 5.26
C LEU A 278 110.58 -42.64 6.10
N ILE A 279 110.33 -41.87 7.16
CA ILE A 279 109.13 -41.96 7.97
C ILE A 279 108.30 -40.71 7.70
N PHE A 280 107.02 -40.88 7.35
CA PHE A 280 106.13 -39.77 7.06
C PHE A 280 105.09 -39.61 8.15
N HIS A 281 104.91 -38.39 8.64
CA HIS A 281 103.80 -38.02 9.51
C HIS A 281 102.51 -37.85 8.67
N ASP A 282 101.35 -38.26 9.18
CA ASP A 282 100.06 -38.16 8.45
C ASP A 282 99.77 -36.75 7.96
N ARG A 283 100.16 -35.77 8.76
CA ARG A 283 100.01 -34.35 8.43
C ARG A 283 100.91 -33.90 7.27
N ALA A 284 102.11 -34.47 7.12
CA ALA A 284 102.97 -34.23 5.95
C ALA A 284 102.34 -34.77 4.65
N LEU A 285 101.69 -35.94 4.73
CA LEU A 285 101.02 -36.56 3.58
C LEU A 285 99.74 -35.80 3.17
N ALA A 286 99.00 -35.29 4.17
CA ALA A 286 97.85 -34.41 3.95
C ALA A 286 98.29 -33.10 3.28
N GLY A 287 99.30 -32.44 3.85
CA GLY A 287 99.87 -31.22 3.29
C GLY A 287 100.41 -31.40 1.87
N PHE A 288 101.08 -32.52 1.57
CA PHE A 288 101.53 -32.83 0.21
C PHE A 288 100.36 -33.01 -0.78
N SER A 289 99.26 -33.63 -0.34
CA SER A 289 98.10 -33.91 -1.20
C SER A 289 97.35 -32.64 -1.59
N ASP A 290 97.37 -31.63 -0.73
CA ASP A 290 96.73 -30.33 -0.95
C ASP A 290 97.60 -29.35 -1.77
N LEU A 291 98.85 -29.71 -2.10
CA LEU A 291 99.71 -28.88 -2.96
C LEU A 291 99.27 -28.91 -4.43
N PRO A 292 99.44 -27.80 -5.18
CA PRO A 292 99.38 -27.78 -6.64
C PRO A 292 100.38 -28.76 -7.27
N ASP A 293 100.05 -29.33 -8.43
CA ASP A 293 100.84 -30.39 -9.07
C ASP A 293 102.30 -29.98 -9.35
N GLU A 294 102.55 -28.73 -9.71
CA GLU A 294 103.91 -28.20 -9.90
C GLU A 294 104.76 -28.28 -8.63
N LEU A 295 104.15 -27.98 -7.48
CA LEU A 295 104.82 -28.08 -6.17
C LEU A 295 104.97 -29.54 -5.72
N LYS A 296 104.01 -30.41 -6.05
CA LYS A 296 104.10 -31.85 -5.76
C LYS A 296 105.31 -32.50 -6.44
N ILE A 297 105.51 -32.22 -7.73
CA ILE A 297 106.62 -32.79 -8.51
C ILE A 297 107.97 -32.38 -7.88
N LYS A 298 108.13 -31.09 -7.58
CA LYS A 298 109.37 -30.56 -6.99
C LYS A 298 109.55 -30.94 -5.53
N GLY A 299 108.47 -31.09 -4.77
CA GLY A 299 108.51 -31.62 -3.41
C GLY A 299 108.92 -33.09 -3.39
N GLU A 300 108.42 -33.89 -4.32
CA GLU A 300 108.76 -35.31 -4.46
C GLU A 300 110.22 -35.52 -4.87
N GLU A 301 110.77 -34.66 -5.74
CA GLU A 301 112.19 -34.65 -6.09
C GLU A 301 113.09 -34.49 -4.84
N VAL A 302 112.71 -33.59 -3.93
CA VAL A 302 113.44 -33.40 -2.66
C VAL A 302 113.27 -34.59 -1.72
N ILE A 303 112.08 -35.20 -1.66
CA ILE A 303 111.83 -36.42 -0.86
C ILE A 303 112.69 -37.57 -1.37
N HIS A 304 112.80 -37.72 -2.70
CA HIS A 304 113.67 -38.73 -3.30
C HIS A 304 115.14 -38.53 -2.95
N GLN A 305 115.63 -37.28 -3.04
CA GLN A 305 117.00 -36.95 -2.62
C GLN A 305 117.23 -37.26 -1.14
N LEU A 306 116.27 -36.93 -0.27
CA LEU A 306 116.34 -37.27 1.16
C LEU A 306 116.34 -38.77 1.43
N ASN A 307 115.69 -39.59 0.60
CA ASN A 307 115.66 -41.05 0.76
C ASN A 307 116.98 -41.72 0.35
N ASP A 308 117.66 -41.16 -0.66
CA ASP A 308 118.88 -41.72 -1.25
C ASP A 308 120.15 -41.22 -0.53
N ASP A 309 120.34 -39.90 -0.48
CA ASP A 309 121.47 -39.27 0.21
C ASP A 309 121.03 -37.94 0.87
N PRO A 310 120.81 -37.95 2.19
CA PRO A 310 120.35 -36.79 2.96
C PRO A 310 121.27 -35.57 2.91
N ASP A 311 122.56 -35.77 2.67
CA ASP A 311 123.56 -34.71 2.78
C ASP A 311 123.65 -33.87 1.49
N LEU A 312 123.00 -34.33 0.40
CA LEU A 312 122.88 -33.59 -0.87
C LEU A 312 121.79 -32.51 -0.84
N VAL A 313 120.92 -32.49 0.17
CA VAL A 313 119.77 -31.59 0.21
C VAL A 313 120.13 -30.24 0.84
N ALA A 314 119.88 -29.16 0.09
CA ALA A 314 120.17 -27.80 0.52
C ALA A 314 119.25 -27.34 1.67
N ILE A 315 119.76 -27.36 2.90
CA ILE A 315 119.04 -26.90 4.10
C ILE A 315 119.06 -25.38 4.17
N LYS A 316 117.88 -24.76 4.29
CA LYS A 316 117.79 -23.30 4.42
C LYS A 316 118.08 -22.82 5.84
N ARG A 317 117.47 -23.47 6.84
CA ARG A 317 117.66 -23.14 8.27
C ARG A 317 117.27 -24.31 9.17
N LYS A 318 117.78 -24.27 10.41
CA LYS A 318 117.33 -25.16 11.49
C LYS A 318 116.21 -24.47 12.28
N VAL A 319 115.12 -25.18 12.52
CA VAL A 319 113.99 -24.75 13.33
C VAL A 319 113.99 -25.58 14.61
N PHE A 320 113.95 -24.90 15.76
CA PHE A 320 113.98 -25.54 17.06
C PHE A 320 112.57 -25.63 17.64
N THR A 321 112.24 -26.78 18.22
CA THR A 321 111.03 -26.93 19.01
C THR A 321 111.20 -26.23 20.37
N LYS A 322 110.10 -25.77 20.98
CA LYS A 322 110.14 -25.02 22.27
C LYS A 322 110.82 -25.78 23.43
N LYS A 323 110.94 -27.10 23.34
CA LYS A 323 111.56 -27.96 24.37
C LYS A 323 113.04 -28.36 24.07
N GLY A 324 113.66 -27.83 23.02
CA GLY A 324 115.12 -27.90 22.82
C GLY A 324 115.73 -29.27 22.48
N HIS A 325 114.95 -30.34 22.32
CA HIS A 325 115.46 -31.71 22.20
C HIS A 325 115.53 -32.27 20.77
N GLN A 326 114.91 -31.63 19.78
CA GLN A 326 114.96 -32.06 18.37
C GLN A 326 115.25 -30.89 17.44
N SER A 327 116.24 -31.05 16.57
CA SER A 327 116.53 -30.11 15.48
C SER A 327 115.73 -30.50 14.24
N VAL A 328 114.74 -29.68 13.87
CA VAL A 328 114.00 -29.82 12.61
C VAL A 328 114.70 -28.97 11.54
N LEU A 329 114.86 -29.51 10.35
CA LEU A 329 115.52 -28.88 9.21
C LEU A 329 114.46 -28.42 8.21
N GLU A 330 114.53 -27.16 7.80
CA GLU A 330 113.66 -26.59 6.77
C GLU A 330 114.34 -26.62 5.41
N VAL A 331 113.69 -27.26 4.45
CA VAL A 331 114.06 -27.27 3.04
C VAL A 331 113.04 -26.47 2.25
N VAL A 332 113.54 -25.69 1.31
CA VAL A 332 112.72 -24.94 0.37
C VAL A 332 112.80 -25.60 -1.00
N PHE A 333 111.65 -25.90 -1.57
CA PHE A 333 111.54 -26.39 -2.94
C PHE A 333 110.65 -25.45 -3.75
N ALA A 334 110.91 -25.33 -5.05
CA ALA A 334 110.11 -24.54 -6.00
C ALA A 334 109.73 -23.12 -5.51
N TYR A 335 110.68 -22.42 -4.85
CA TYR A 335 110.56 -21.07 -4.25
C TYR A 335 109.51 -20.91 -3.12
N LYS A 336 108.31 -21.46 -3.27
CA LYS A 336 107.18 -21.33 -2.35
C LYS A 336 106.93 -22.57 -1.49
N GLY A 337 107.42 -23.73 -1.88
CA GLY A 337 107.29 -24.98 -1.11
C GLY A 337 108.19 -25.01 0.12
N ARG A 338 107.71 -25.67 1.19
CA ARG A 338 108.41 -25.87 2.46
C ARG A 338 108.29 -27.32 2.89
N LEU A 339 109.41 -27.95 3.18
CA LEU A 339 109.47 -29.30 3.73
C LEU A 339 110.24 -29.26 5.04
N TYR A 340 109.65 -29.86 6.07
CA TYR A 340 110.22 -29.93 7.40
C TYR A 340 110.52 -31.38 7.75
N PHE A 341 111.78 -31.68 8.06
CA PHE A 341 112.20 -33.03 8.43
C PHE A 341 113.17 -33.03 9.62
N SER A 342 113.25 -34.15 10.34
CA SER A 342 114.18 -34.36 11.45
C SER A 342 114.99 -35.66 11.23
N LYS A 343 116.18 -35.75 11.81
CA LYS A 343 116.96 -37.00 11.87
C LYS A 343 116.66 -37.70 13.20
N THR A 344 116.18 -38.94 13.16
CA THR A 344 115.86 -39.74 14.35
C THR A 344 117.13 -40.34 14.96
N LYS A 345 117.07 -40.83 16.21
CA LYS A 345 118.21 -41.43 16.93
C LYS A 345 118.83 -42.65 16.23
N GLU A 346 118.07 -43.28 15.33
CA GLU A 346 118.48 -44.44 14.51
C GLU A 346 119.00 -44.03 13.11
N ASN A 347 119.36 -42.76 12.92
CA ASN A 347 119.84 -42.19 11.66
C ASN A 347 118.85 -42.30 10.47
N ARG A 348 117.55 -42.48 10.76
CA ARG A 348 116.46 -42.39 9.78
C ARG A 348 115.94 -40.97 9.67
N ILE A 349 115.30 -40.63 8.56
CA ILE A 349 114.73 -39.31 8.33
C ILE A 349 113.22 -39.37 8.50
N GLU A 350 112.71 -38.44 9.30
CA GLU A 350 111.29 -38.27 9.55
C GLU A 350 110.81 -36.96 8.93
N ILE A 351 109.86 -37.05 7.99
CA ILE A 351 109.22 -35.91 7.37
C ILE A 351 107.97 -35.55 8.20
N LEU A 352 108.02 -34.37 8.81
CA LEU A 352 107.01 -33.90 9.77
C LEU A 352 105.90 -33.11 9.08
N MET A 353 106.26 -32.28 8.11
CA MET A 353 105.31 -31.40 7.43
C MET A 353 105.78 -31.03 6.03
N ILE A 354 104.85 -30.97 5.09
CA ILE A 354 105.06 -30.47 3.73
C ILE A 354 103.95 -29.45 3.46
N GLY A 355 104.32 -28.25 3.02
CA GLY A 355 103.38 -27.17 2.80
C GLY A 355 103.90 -26.11 1.84
N ASP A 356 103.19 -24.99 1.75
CA ASP A 356 103.58 -23.82 0.98
C ASP A 356 103.88 -22.63 1.90
N LYS A 357 104.21 -21.47 1.31
CA LYS A 357 104.48 -20.26 2.08
C LYS A 357 103.26 -19.76 2.88
N ASN A 358 102.04 -20.08 2.44
CA ASN A 358 100.80 -19.62 3.09
C ASN A 358 100.44 -20.49 4.30
N SER A 359 100.77 -21.78 4.26
CA SER A 359 100.59 -22.70 5.39
C SER A 359 101.68 -22.56 6.47
N GLN A 360 102.79 -21.86 6.18
CA GLN A 360 103.97 -21.75 7.05
C GLN A 360 103.67 -21.44 8.52
N ASN A 361 102.77 -20.50 8.82
CA ASN A 361 102.46 -20.15 10.22
C ASN A 361 101.78 -21.32 10.97
N LYS A 362 100.82 -21.99 10.30
CA LYS A 362 100.13 -23.16 10.86
C LYS A 362 101.07 -24.37 10.97
N ASP A 363 101.98 -24.51 10.01
CA ASP A 363 102.97 -25.60 9.97
C ASP A 363 104.01 -25.45 11.09
N LEU A 364 104.50 -24.23 11.33
CA LEU A 364 105.40 -23.92 12.44
C LEU A 364 104.73 -24.07 13.80
N GLU A 365 103.45 -23.70 13.93
CA GLU A 365 102.66 -23.94 15.14
C GLU A 365 102.53 -25.44 15.44
N PHE A 366 102.27 -26.25 14.41
CA PHE A 366 102.23 -27.70 14.55
C PHE A 366 103.58 -28.29 14.97
N ILE A 367 104.69 -27.85 14.35
CA ILE A 367 106.05 -28.27 14.70
C ILE A 367 106.44 -27.86 16.13
N ASN A 368 105.97 -26.70 16.59
CA ASN A 368 106.21 -26.26 17.96
C ASN A 368 105.47 -27.09 19.02
N ASN A 369 104.37 -27.75 18.62
CA ASN A 369 103.54 -28.57 19.49
C ASN A 369 103.86 -30.08 19.39
N LEU A 370 104.74 -30.48 18.47
CA LEU A 370 105.28 -31.83 18.40
C LEU A 370 106.15 -32.08 19.65
N THR A 371 105.77 -33.12 20.41
CA THR A 371 106.23 -33.39 21.77
C THR A 371 107.49 -34.25 21.82
#